data_AF-A0A931WJ34-F1
#
_entry.id   AF-A0A931WJ34-F1
#
_cell.length_a   1.000
_cell.length_b   1.000
_cell.length_c   1.000
_cell.angle_alpha   90.00
_cell.angle_beta   90.00
_cell.angle_gamma   90.00
#
_symmetry.space_group_name_H-M   'P 1'
#
loop_
_entity.id
_entity.type
_entity.pdbx_description
1 polymer ?
#
loop_
_entity_poly.entity_id
_entity_poly.type
_entity_poly.pdbx_seq_one_letter_code
_entity_poly.pdbx_strand_id
1 'polypeptide(L)'
;MVSKLNLDRDKVEGCRASASKIAKNIQDFIQSHTSVSIERTVLRLFGIEEAYKDKPLVNRVIETLTPEELSLGICHWLGRALVSQRTTPISLCLRVAEGHLRLQDSPEVAPEEAKEALAPLVQSALRKIDQARQHREKRLASFPPSPRPLKYLIVATGNIYEDIDQAKAAAKGGADCIAVIRSTAQSLLDYVPGGATTEGFGGTYATQENFRLMRKAMDEVSDEVGRYIRVVNYSSGLCMAEIAAMAAVERLDYLLNDSMYGILFRDINMKRTLTDQYFSRLIIAHAGIVINTGEDNYLTTAESYRAFPQVLASQFINEQLALQAHLIPEQMGLGHAFEMDPSIPDSFLYEVAQAELVREVFPKSPIKYMPPTRHKTGDIFFGHVLDAMFNLVGVMTHQDIQLLGMATEAIHNPLLQDRFMSLKSANYIFNAARNLADEIDWSPNGKLVRRARGVLEDAQILLHKVERMGLFKAIQEGLFANMQREIDGGRGLDGMLRKGSHYWNPLQEALEEERPEETERLGGRQEGGERRGRIPGRRRGPPHRREGHHPERRRRPRGPSRRGGREPRRESHGGGGDSHGEGS
;
A
#
# COMPACT_ATOMS: atom_id res chain seq x y z
N MET A 1 3.61 12.00 18.13
CA MET A 1 2.39 12.83 18.08
C MET A 1 1.85 12.98 19.50
N VAL A 2 1.43 14.18 19.89
CA VAL A 2 0.73 14.41 21.17
C VAL A 2 -0.70 13.89 21.03
N SER A 3 -1.23 13.18 22.04
CA SER A 3 -2.60 12.67 22.02
C SER A 3 -3.58 13.81 22.29
N LYS A 4 -4.29 14.27 21.26
CA LYS A 4 -5.26 15.37 21.34
C LYS A 4 -6.66 14.90 21.71
N LEU A 5 -7.00 13.66 21.34
CA LEU A 5 -8.27 13.01 21.64
C LEU A 5 -8.28 12.40 23.04
N ASN A 6 -7.11 12.24 23.67
CA ASN A 6 -6.92 11.54 24.94
C ASN A 6 -7.69 10.21 24.91
N LEU A 7 -7.35 9.37 23.92
CA LEU A 7 -7.95 8.06 23.72
C LEU A 7 -7.55 7.11 24.85
N ASP A 8 -8.49 6.25 25.23
CA ASP A 8 -8.22 5.16 26.16
C ASP A 8 -7.28 4.14 25.48
N ARG A 9 -6.03 4.08 25.95
CA ARG A 9 -5.00 3.20 25.39
C ARG A 9 -5.35 1.73 25.59
N ASP A 10 -6.02 1.37 26.67
CA ASP A 10 -6.41 -0.01 26.93
C ASP A 10 -7.50 -0.46 25.93
N LYS A 11 -8.39 0.44 25.52
CA LYS A 11 -9.36 0.16 24.44
C LYS A 11 -8.67 -0.03 23.08
N VAL A 12 -7.69 0.82 22.74
CA VAL A 12 -6.91 0.68 21.50
C VAL A 12 -6.18 -0.66 21.46
N GLU A 13 -5.47 -1.01 22.54
CA GLU A 13 -4.78 -2.30 22.63
C GLU A 13 -5.76 -3.48 22.68
N GLY A 14 -6.93 -3.32 23.28
CA GLY A 14 -8.00 -4.32 23.25
C GLY A 14 -8.51 -4.60 21.83
N CYS A 15 -8.72 -3.56 21.01
CA CYS A 15 -9.06 -3.71 19.60
C CYS A 15 -7.96 -4.48 18.84
N ARG A 16 -6.71 -4.07 19.04
CA ARG A 16 -5.56 -4.71 18.40
C ARG A 16 -5.41 -6.18 18.80
N ALA A 17 -5.63 -6.50 20.07
CA ALA A 17 -5.58 -7.87 20.58
C ALA A 17 -6.67 -8.76 19.97
N SER A 18 -7.91 -8.27 19.83
CA SER A 18 -8.97 -9.00 19.13
C SER A 18 -8.64 -9.21 17.66
N ALA A 19 -8.18 -8.18 16.96
CA ALA A 19 -7.74 -8.29 15.56
C ALA A 19 -6.57 -9.27 15.38
N SER A 20 -5.63 -9.32 16.34
CA SER A 20 -4.50 -10.24 16.32
C SER A 20 -4.95 -11.70 16.40
N LYS A 21 -5.92 -12.00 17.27
CA LYS A 21 -6.53 -13.33 17.38
C LYS A 21 -7.33 -13.71 16.13
N ILE A 22 -8.05 -12.76 15.55
CA ILE A 22 -8.75 -12.94 14.26
C ILE A 22 -7.73 -13.32 13.17
N ALA A 23 -6.65 -12.55 13.05
CA ALA A 23 -5.60 -12.80 12.07
C ALA A 23 -4.92 -14.17 12.27
N LYS A 24 -4.64 -14.56 13.52
CA LYS A 24 -4.08 -15.88 13.85
C LYS A 24 -4.98 -17.03 13.40
N ASN A 25 -6.29 -16.95 13.66
CA ASN A 25 -7.24 -17.97 13.23
C ASN A 25 -7.28 -18.12 11.69
N ILE A 26 -7.18 -17.00 10.97
CA ILE A 26 -7.05 -17.01 9.51
C ILE A 26 -5.72 -17.60 9.07
N GLN A 27 -4.62 -17.32 9.78
CA GLN A 27 -3.31 -17.87 9.48
C GLN A 27 -3.28 -19.39 9.56
N ASP A 28 -3.95 -19.99 10.55
CA ASP A 28 -4.06 -21.46 10.69
C ASP A 28 -4.71 -22.10 9.44
N PHE A 29 -5.73 -21.43 8.87
CA PHE A 29 -6.33 -21.84 7.60
C PHE A 29 -5.34 -21.71 6.43
N ILE A 30 -4.69 -20.56 6.30
CA ILE A 30 -3.75 -20.26 5.20
C ILE A 30 -2.59 -21.24 5.18
N GLN A 31 -2.04 -21.61 6.34
CA GLN A 31 -0.89 -22.52 6.42
C GLN A 31 -1.14 -23.86 5.72
N SER A 32 -2.38 -24.36 5.75
CA SER A 32 -2.77 -25.65 5.15
C SER A 32 -3.24 -25.57 3.70
N HIS A 33 -3.26 -24.39 3.07
CA HIS A 33 -3.79 -24.19 1.72
C HIS A 33 -2.85 -23.40 0.81
N THR A 34 -2.93 -23.67 -0.48
CA THR A 34 -2.33 -22.86 -1.56
C THR A 34 -3.42 -22.50 -2.57
N SER A 35 -3.06 -21.72 -3.59
CA SER A 35 -3.95 -21.40 -4.71
C SER A 35 -3.19 -21.46 -6.03
N VAL A 36 -3.94 -21.63 -7.13
CA VAL A 36 -3.38 -21.54 -8.49
C VAL A 36 -2.62 -20.24 -8.74
N SER A 37 -2.99 -19.11 -8.12
CA SER A 37 -2.24 -17.85 -8.28
C SER A 37 -0.90 -17.88 -7.56
N ILE A 38 -0.81 -18.50 -6.38
CA ILE A 38 0.46 -18.71 -5.69
C ILE A 38 1.39 -19.56 -6.54
N GLU A 39 0.89 -20.67 -7.10
CA GLU A 39 1.69 -21.55 -7.96
C GLU A 39 2.17 -20.84 -9.24
N ARG A 40 1.31 -20.03 -9.88
CA ARG A 40 1.71 -19.18 -11.02
C ARG A 40 2.76 -18.14 -10.63
N THR A 41 2.62 -17.54 -9.44
CA THR A 41 3.57 -16.54 -8.92
C THR A 41 4.96 -17.12 -8.75
N VAL A 42 5.06 -18.36 -8.25
CA VAL A 42 6.33 -19.08 -8.10
C VAL A 42 7.00 -19.28 -9.45
N LEU A 43 6.27 -19.79 -10.46
CA LEU A 43 6.79 -19.94 -11.82
C LEU A 43 7.27 -18.60 -12.39
N ARG A 44 6.51 -17.53 -12.18
CA ARG A 44 6.85 -16.19 -12.66
C ARG A 44 8.14 -15.67 -12.02
N LEU A 45 8.31 -15.85 -10.71
CA LEU A 45 9.55 -15.50 -10.00
C LEU A 45 10.76 -16.35 -10.44
N PHE A 46 10.53 -17.58 -10.90
CA PHE A 46 11.57 -18.41 -11.55
C PHE A 46 11.90 -17.97 -12.99
N GLY A 47 11.31 -16.87 -13.47
CA GLY A 47 11.64 -16.25 -14.75
C GLY A 47 10.78 -16.73 -15.92
N ILE A 48 9.59 -17.28 -15.65
CA ILE A 48 8.62 -17.65 -16.68
C ILE A 48 7.67 -16.45 -16.90
N GLU A 49 7.92 -15.66 -17.94
CA GLU A 49 7.22 -14.39 -18.19
C GLU A 49 6.50 -14.36 -19.55
N GLU A 50 6.82 -15.32 -20.42
CA GLU A 50 6.36 -15.43 -21.80
C GLU A 50 4.88 -15.83 -21.89
N ALA A 51 4.32 -15.68 -23.09
CA ALA A 51 3.02 -16.20 -23.46
C ALA A 51 3.16 -17.37 -24.44
N TYR A 52 2.20 -18.28 -24.41
CA TYR A 52 2.02 -19.35 -25.39
C TYR A 52 0.58 -19.31 -25.92
N LYS A 53 0.43 -19.08 -27.24
CA LYS A 53 -0.86 -18.93 -27.92
C LYS A 53 -1.78 -17.93 -27.21
N ASP A 54 -1.28 -16.71 -27.02
CA ASP A 54 -1.98 -15.56 -26.40
C ASP A 54 -2.36 -15.72 -24.93
N LYS A 55 -1.90 -16.79 -24.26
CA LYS A 55 -2.10 -17.03 -22.83
C LYS A 55 -0.77 -16.98 -22.09
N PRO A 56 -0.69 -16.42 -20.86
CA PRO A 56 0.54 -16.46 -20.10
C PRO A 56 1.01 -17.90 -19.88
N LEU A 57 2.30 -18.16 -20.10
CA LEU A 57 2.87 -19.50 -20.04
C LEU A 57 2.69 -20.13 -18.66
N VAL A 58 2.78 -19.33 -17.59
CA VAL A 58 2.53 -19.78 -16.22
C VAL A 58 1.12 -20.35 -16.04
N ASN A 59 0.09 -19.72 -16.63
CA ASN A 59 -1.27 -20.26 -16.60
C ASN A 59 -1.34 -21.59 -17.36
N ARG A 60 -0.73 -21.65 -18.54
CA ARG A 60 -0.76 -22.86 -19.37
C ARG A 60 -0.10 -24.05 -18.68
N VAL A 61 1.03 -23.83 -18.00
CA VAL A 61 1.74 -24.87 -17.24
C VAL A 61 0.88 -25.39 -16.10
N ILE A 62 0.28 -24.49 -15.29
CA ILE A 62 -0.58 -24.89 -14.18
C ILE A 62 -1.79 -25.72 -14.64
N GLU A 63 -2.38 -25.38 -15.79
CA GLU A 63 -3.51 -26.11 -16.38
C GLU A 63 -3.16 -27.52 -16.89
N THR A 64 -1.88 -27.89 -16.96
CA THR A 64 -1.48 -29.26 -17.32
C THR A 64 -1.54 -30.24 -16.15
N LEU A 65 -1.76 -29.74 -14.93
CA LEU A 65 -1.83 -30.51 -13.69
C LEU A 65 -3.27 -30.58 -13.17
N THR A 66 -3.70 -31.73 -12.66
CA THR A 66 -4.98 -31.84 -11.94
C THR A 66 -4.90 -31.17 -10.56
N PRO A 67 -6.02 -30.85 -9.92
CA PRO A 67 -6.02 -30.35 -8.54
C PRO A 67 -5.26 -31.25 -7.56
N GLU A 68 -5.37 -32.57 -7.70
CA GLU A 68 -4.66 -33.56 -6.87
C GLU A 68 -3.16 -33.51 -7.12
N GLU A 69 -2.72 -33.40 -8.38
CA GLU A 69 -1.32 -33.26 -8.73
C GLU A 69 -0.77 -31.93 -8.19
N LEU A 70 -1.47 -30.81 -8.41
CA LEU A 70 -1.05 -29.48 -7.97
C LEU A 70 -1.09 -29.32 -6.44
N SER A 71 -1.83 -30.17 -5.72
CA SER A 71 -1.79 -30.20 -4.25
C SER A 71 -0.40 -30.50 -3.68
N LEU A 72 0.48 -31.13 -4.47
CA LEU A 72 1.89 -31.35 -4.13
C LEU A 72 2.78 -30.11 -4.41
N GLY A 73 2.22 -29.05 -4.98
CA GLY A 73 2.90 -27.80 -5.32
C GLY A 73 3.67 -27.86 -6.63
N ILE A 74 3.74 -26.74 -7.35
CA ILE A 74 4.43 -26.68 -8.64
C ILE A 74 5.93 -26.96 -8.51
N CYS A 75 6.54 -26.60 -7.38
CA CYS A 75 7.96 -26.85 -7.12
C CYS A 75 8.28 -28.33 -7.03
N HIS A 76 7.39 -29.16 -6.48
CA HIS A 76 7.59 -30.61 -6.43
C HIS A 76 7.81 -31.17 -7.84
N TRP A 77 6.93 -30.79 -8.77
CA TRP A 77 6.98 -31.27 -10.15
C TRP A 77 8.11 -30.63 -10.95
N LEU A 78 8.30 -29.32 -10.81
CA LEU A 78 9.33 -28.59 -11.54
C LEU A 78 10.74 -29.06 -11.14
N GLY A 79 11.00 -29.29 -9.85
CA GLY A 79 12.29 -29.78 -9.36
C GLY A 79 12.65 -31.15 -9.96
N ARG A 80 11.71 -32.12 -9.93
CA ARG A 80 11.89 -33.45 -10.56
C ARG A 80 12.17 -33.36 -12.05
N ALA A 81 11.42 -32.51 -12.75
CA ALA A 81 11.54 -32.32 -14.18
C ALA A 81 12.88 -31.66 -14.56
N LEU A 82 13.36 -30.70 -13.77
CA LEU A 82 14.67 -30.05 -13.98
C LEU A 82 15.84 -31.02 -13.81
N VAL A 83 15.81 -31.87 -12.78
CA VAL A 83 16.85 -32.89 -12.54
C VAL A 83 16.92 -33.88 -13.70
N SER A 84 15.76 -34.35 -14.17
CA SER A 84 15.68 -35.37 -15.23
C SER A 84 15.97 -34.83 -16.63
N GLN A 85 15.46 -33.64 -16.97
CA GLN A 85 15.58 -33.08 -18.33
C GLN A 85 16.86 -32.26 -18.54
N ARG A 86 17.53 -31.79 -17.48
CA ARG A 86 18.76 -30.98 -17.52
C ARG A 86 18.67 -29.79 -18.49
N THR A 87 17.55 -29.07 -18.43
CA THR A 87 17.28 -27.88 -19.26
C THR A 87 16.93 -26.67 -18.39
N THR A 88 16.80 -25.50 -19.01
CA THR A 88 16.35 -24.29 -18.31
C THR A 88 14.86 -24.37 -17.95
N PRO A 89 14.42 -23.67 -16.89
CA PRO A 89 13.00 -23.64 -16.52
C PRO A 89 12.09 -23.18 -17.65
N ILE A 90 12.50 -22.17 -18.41
CA ILE A 90 11.71 -21.67 -19.54
C ILE A 90 11.56 -22.70 -20.66
N SER A 91 12.66 -23.34 -21.08
CA SER A 91 12.62 -24.38 -22.10
C SER A 91 11.76 -25.56 -21.65
N LEU A 92 11.83 -25.93 -20.36
CA LEU A 92 10.98 -26.95 -19.77
C LEU A 92 9.50 -26.59 -19.83
N CYS A 93 9.13 -25.40 -19.36
CA CYS A 93 7.75 -24.92 -19.36
C CYS A 93 7.15 -24.79 -20.77
N LEU A 94 7.94 -24.36 -21.76
CA LEU A 94 7.52 -24.34 -23.16
C LEU A 94 7.22 -25.74 -23.69
N ARG A 95 8.11 -26.72 -23.45
CA ARG A 95 7.88 -28.12 -23.84
C ARG A 95 6.64 -28.71 -23.19
N VAL A 96 6.35 -28.33 -21.94
CA VAL A 96 5.11 -28.72 -21.24
C VAL A 96 3.88 -28.09 -21.91
N ALA A 97 3.93 -26.79 -22.21
CA ALA A 97 2.83 -26.09 -22.88
C ALA A 97 2.55 -26.61 -24.30
N GLU A 98 3.59 -27.04 -25.02
CA GLU A 98 3.53 -27.68 -26.35
C GLU A 98 3.04 -29.13 -26.32
N GLY A 99 3.00 -29.76 -25.13
CA GLY A 99 2.62 -31.17 -24.96
C GLY A 99 3.74 -32.17 -25.28
N HIS A 100 4.98 -31.70 -25.41
CA HIS A 100 6.16 -32.55 -25.61
C HIS A 100 6.69 -33.15 -24.30
N LEU A 101 6.23 -32.66 -23.16
CA LEU A 101 6.58 -33.16 -21.84
C LEU A 101 5.37 -33.05 -20.91
N ARG A 102 5.23 -34.02 -20.00
CA ARG A 102 4.28 -33.98 -18.90
C ARG A 102 5.07 -33.98 -17.59
N LEU A 103 4.83 -32.98 -16.74
CA LEU A 103 5.58 -32.83 -15.50
C LEU A 103 5.40 -34.02 -14.57
N GLN A 104 4.20 -34.59 -14.52
CA GLN A 104 3.85 -35.75 -13.69
C GLN A 104 4.53 -37.05 -14.12
N ASP A 105 4.98 -37.13 -15.38
CA ASP A 105 5.68 -38.30 -15.91
C ASP A 105 7.20 -38.22 -15.63
N SER A 106 7.67 -37.15 -14.98
CA SER A 106 9.08 -37.00 -14.59
C SER A 106 9.46 -38.10 -13.59
N PRO A 107 10.64 -38.72 -13.71
CA PRO A 107 11.13 -39.69 -12.74
C PRO A 107 11.08 -39.15 -11.30
N GLU A 108 10.87 -40.05 -10.35
CA GLU A 108 11.02 -39.71 -8.95
C GLU A 108 12.50 -39.45 -8.66
N VAL A 109 12.79 -38.39 -7.91
CA VAL A 109 14.13 -38.03 -7.47
C VAL A 109 14.11 -37.80 -5.96
N ALA A 110 15.27 -37.90 -5.31
CA ALA A 110 15.35 -37.57 -3.90
C ALA A 110 14.89 -36.12 -3.67
N PRO A 111 14.11 -35.83 -2.61
CA PRO A 111 13.65 -34.47 -2.34
C PRO A 111 14.78 -33.45 -2.35
N GLU A 112 15.92 -33.77 -1.75
CA GLU A 112 17.10 -32.87 -1.71
C GLU A 112 17.65 -32.55 -3.10
N GLU A 113 17.67 -33.49 -4.05
CA GLU A 113 18.09 -33.22 -5.43
C GLU A 113 17.14 -32.24 -6.14
N ALA A 114 15.83 -32.39 -5.92
CA ALA A 114 14.84 -31.44 -6.44
C ALA A 114 15.00 -30.04 -5.81
N LYS A 115 15.29 -29.96 -4.50
CA LYS A 115 15.58 -28.70 -3.82
C LYS A 115 16.85 -28.04 -4.37
N GLU A 116 17.92 -28.80 -4.55
CA GLU A 116 19.19 -28.32 -5.12
C GLU A 116 19.01 -27.78 -6.55
N ALA A 117 18.18 -28.44 -7.36
CA ALA A 117 17.86 -27.97 -8.71
C ALA A 117 17.08 -26.65 -8.73
N LEU A 118 16.24 -26.40 -7.71
CA LEU A 118 15.45 -25.18 -7.58
C LEU A 118 16.18 -24.03 -6.87
N ALA A 119 17.17 -24.34 -6.02
CA ALA A 119 17.88 -23.36 -5.20
C ALA A 119 18.43 -22.16 -6.01
N PRO A 120 19.07 -22.35 -7.18
CA PRO A 120 19.54 -21.23 -8.00
C PRO A 120 18.42 -20.29 -8.47
N LEU A 121 17.22 -20.83 -8.72
CA LEU A 121 16.05 -20.05 -9.16
C LEU A 121 15.48 -19.23 -8.00
N VAL A 122 15.38 -19.82 -6.82
CA VAL A 122 14.94 -19.16 -5.58
C VAL A 122 15.87 -18.00 -5.25
N GLN A 123 17.18 -18.25 -5.25
CA GLN A 123 18.18 -17.21 -5.00
C GLN A 123 18.15 -16.12 -6.08
N SER A 124 17.92 -16.48 -7.34
CA SER A 124 17.79 -15.50 -8.43
C SER A 124 16.57 -14.59 -8.24
N ALA A 125 15.43 -15.17 -7.88
CA ALA A 125 14.20 -14.43 -7.61
C ALA A 125 14.36 -13.43 -6.46
N LEU A 126 14.88 -13.87 -5.31
CA LEU A 126 15.12 -13.00 -4.15
C LEU A 126 16.11 -11.89 -4.49
N ARG A 127 17.24 -12.23 -5.13
CA ARG A 127 18.23 -11.23 -5.57
C ARG A 127 17.64 -10.17 -6.50
N LYS A 128 16.71 -10.51 -7.39
CA LYS A 128 16.04 -9.53 -8.26
C LYS A 128 15.21 -8.55 -7.42
N ILE A 129 14.45 -9.05 -6.45
CA ILE A 129 13.63 -8.21 -5.56
C ILE A 129 14.52 -7.34 -4.67
N ASP A 130 15.59 -7.89 -4.09
CA ASP A 130 16.58 -7.15 -3.31
C ASP A 130 17.22 -6.02 -4.12
N GLN A 131 17.63 -6.30 -5.35
CA GLN A 131 18.22 -5.28 -6.23
C GLN A 131 17.23 -4.16 -6.55
N ALA A 132 15.98 -4.50 -6.83
CA ALA A 132 14.91 -3.52 -7.04
C ALA A 132 14.70 -2.65 -5.79
N ARG A 133 14.58 -3.26 -4.61
CA ARG A 133 14.44 -2.56 -3.33
C ARG A 133 15.62 -1.63 -3.05
N GLN A 134 16.85 -2.15 -3.10
CA GLN A 134 18.07 -1.36 -2.88
C GLN A 134 18.18 -0.21 -3.87
N HIS A 135 17.76 -0.42 -5.13
CA HIS A 135 17.73 0.64 -6.12
C HIS A 135 16.71 1.73 -5.76
N ARG A 136 15.52 1.37 -5.26
CA ARG A 136 14.52 2.33 -4.76
C ARG A 136 15.05 3.12 -3.56
N GLU A 137 15.62 2.44 -2.57
CA GLU A 137 16.16 3.08 -1.36
C GLU A 137 17.28 4.07 -1.69
N LYS A 138 18.21 3.70 -2.57
CA LYS A 138 19.29 4.59 -3.05
C LYS A 138 18.73 5.83 -3.75
N ARG A 139 17.73 5.65 -4.61
CA ARG A 139 17.06 6.75 -5.33
C ARG A 139 16.30 7.65 -4.36
N LEU A 140 15.51 7.09 -3.45
CA LEU A 140 14.81 7.88 -2.41
C LEU A 140 15.79 8.72 -1.59
N ALA A 141 16.94 8.16 -1.21
CA ALA A 141 17.96 8.86 -0.43
C ALA A 141 18.71 9.95 -1.21
N SER A 142 18.70 9.92 -2.55
CA SER A 142 19.35 10.94 -3.38
C SER A 142 18.51 12.21 -3.55
N PHE A 143 17.26 12.22 -3.10
CA PHE A 143 16.38 13.39 -3.16
C PHE A 143 16.01 13.88 -1.76
N PRO A 144 15.71 15.18 -1.59
CA PRO A 144 15.13 15.67 -0.35
C PRO A 144 13.77 14.98 -0.08
N PRO A 145 13.44 14.68 1.18
CA PRO A 145 12.13 14.15 1.53
C PRO A 145 11.00 15.08 1.06
N SER A 146 10.00 14.52 0.37
CA SER A 146 8.78 15.25 0.02
C SER A 146 8.05 15.72 1.29
N PRO A 147 7.56 16.97 1.32
CA PRO A 147 6.72 17.43 2.42
C PRO A 147 5.43 16.62 2.49
N ARG A 148 4.96 16.33 3.71
CA ARG A 148 3.68 15.66 3.94
C ARG A 148 2.54 16.69 4.06
N PRO A 149 1.31 16.34 3.66
CA PRO A 149 0.90 15.09 3.02
C PRO A 149 1.46 14.92 1.60
N LEU A 150 1.82 13.69 1.21
CA LEU A 150 2.21 13.40 -0.19
C LEU A 150 1.00 13.58 -1.11
N LYS A 151 1.17 14.32 -2.20
CA LYS A 151 0.11 14.54 -3.18
C LYS A 151 0.03 13.35 -4.12
N TYR A 152 -0.98 12.51 -3.92
CA TYR A 152 -1.27 11.34 -4.75
C TYR A 152 -2.27 11.73 -5.84
N LEU A 153 -1.93 11.43 -7.09
CA LEU A 153 -2.80 11.62 -8.26
C LEU A 153 -2.96 10.36 -9.09
N ILE A 154 -4.03 10.36 -9.87
CA ILE A 154 -4.45 9.25 -10.71
C ILE A 154 -4.34 9.62 -12.22
N VAL A 155 -3.90 8.66 -13.02
CA VAL A 155 -3.99 8.64 -14.50
C VAL A 155 -4.66 7.34 -14.96
N ALA A 156 -5.46 7.39 -16.03
CA ALA A 156 -6.37 6.30 -16.39
C ALA A 156 -6.94 6.43 -17.82
N THR A 157 -6.09 6.49 -18.84
CA THR A 157 -6.52 6.63 -20.24
C THR A 157 -6.92 5.31 -20.89
N GLY A 158 -6.38 4.19 -20.41
CA GLY A 158 -6.44 2.90 -21.12
C GLY A 158 -5.19 2.62 -21.96
N ASN A 159 -4.39 3.65 -22.24
CA ASN A 159 -3.17 3.58 -23.04
C ASN A 159 -1.94 3.97 -22.20
N ILE A 160 -1.01 3.05 -22.02
CA ILE A 160 0.17 3.29 -21.17
C ILE A 160 1.01 4.48 -21.62
N TYR A 161 1.10 4.74 -22.92
CA TYR A 161 1.91 5.84 -23.44
C TYR A 161 1.26 7.20 -23.15
N GLU A 162 -0.07 7.28 -23.25
CA GLU A 162 -0.82 8.48 -22.91
C GLU A 162 -0.83 8.72 -21.39
N ASP A 163 -0.94 7.64 -20.59
CA ASP A 163 -0.81 7.71 -19.14
C ASP A 163 0.55 8.23 -18.71
N ILE A 164 1.63 7.83 -19.40
CA ILE A 164 2.97 8.35 -19.14
C ILE A 164 3.01 9.86 -19.34
N ASP A 165 2.49 10.38 -20.45
CA ASP A 165 2.50 11.82 -20.69
C ASP A 165 1.71 12.59 -19.62
N GLN A 166 0.54 12.08 -19.23
CA GLN A 166 -0.25 12.67 -18.14
C GLN A 166 0.44 12.57 -16.78
N ALA A 167 1.12 11.46 -16.50
CA ALA A 167 1.89 11.25 -15.28
C ALA A 167 3.07 12.21 -15.19
N LYS A 168 3.81 12.38 -16.29
CA LYS A 168 4.92 13.35 -16.38
C LYS A 168 4.41 14.77 -16.12
N ALA A 169 3.27 15.15 -16.71
CA ALA A 169 2.66 16.46 -16.49
C ALA A 169 2.21 16.64 -15.02
N ALA A 170 1.57 15.65 -14.41
CA ALA A 170 1.14 15.69 -13.02
C ALA A 170 2.33 15.79 -12.04
N ALA A 171 3.40 15.04 -12.28
CA ALA A 171 4.63 15.07 -11.47
C ALA A 171 5.31 16.45 -11.53
N LYS A 172 5.43 17.04 -12.73
CA LYS A 172 5.92 18.42 -12.90
C LYS A 172 5.01 19.46 -12.24
N GLY A 173 3.70 19.22 -12.23
CA GLY A 173 2.72 20.03 -11.51
C GLY A 173 2.81 19.91 -9.98
N GLY A 174 3.60 18.97 -9.45
CA GLY A 174 3.86 18.84 -8.03
C GLY A 174 3.37 17.55 -7.39
N ALA A 175 2.82 16.59 -8.14
CA ALA A 175 2.44 15.29 -7.57
C ALA A 175 3.67 14.56 -7.00
N ASP A 176 3.46 13.82 -5.91
CA ASP A 176 4.47 12.98 -5.26
C ASP A 176 4.27 11.49 -5.56
N CYS A 177 3.02 11.09 -5.82
CA CYS A 177 2.64 9.73 -6.16
C CYS A 177 1.74 9.74 -7.41
N ILE A 178 2.01 8.84 -8.34
CA ILE A 178 1.21 8.60 -9.53
C ILE A 178 0.66 7.18 -9.48
N ALA A 179 -0.66 7.07 -9.51
CA ALA A 179 -1.36 5.81 -9.64
C ALA A 179 -1.95 5.66 -11.04
N VAL A 180 -1.75 4.49 -11.62
CA VAL A 180 -2.43 4.11 -12.87
C VAL A 180 -3.67 3.30 -12.50
N ILE A 181 -4.87 3.79 -12.80
CA ILE A 181 -6.08 2.98 -12.60
C ILE A 181 -6.00 1.78 -13.49
N ARG A 182 -6.22 0.63 -12.87
CA ARG A 182 -6.28 -0.64 -13.56
C ARG A 182 -7.57 -0.74 -14.37
N SER A 183 -7.50 -1.29 -15.58
CA SER A 183 -8.66 -1.61 -16.41
C SER A 183 -9.80 -2.25 -15.60
N THR A 184 -11.03 -1.82 -15.89
CA THR A 184 -12.22 -2.17 -15.11
C THR A 184 -12.35 -3.67 -14.97
N ALA A 185 -12.64 -4.12 -13.76
CA ALA A 185 -12.83 -5.54 -13.43
C ALA A 185 -11.62 -6.46 -13.68
N GLN A 186 -10.41 -5.93 -13.96
CA GLN A 186 -9.21 -6.78 -14.10
C GLN A 186 -8.94 -7.64 -12.84
N SER A 187 -9.45 -7.27 -11.67
CA SER A 187 -9.38 -8.12 -10.46
C SER A 187 -10.04 -9.49 -10.62
N LEU A 188 -10.96 -9.62 -11.59
CA LEU A 188 -11.70 -10.85 -11.88
C LEU A 188 -11.02 -11.71 -12.94
N LEU A 189 -9.94 -11.24 -13.57
CA LEU A 189 -9.14 -12.07 -14.46
C LEU A 189 -8.26 -13.00 -13.62
N ASP A 190 -8.33 -14.30 -13.88
CA ASP A 190 -7.43 -15.30 -13.27
C ASP A 190 -6.17 -15.52 -14.11
N TYR A 191 -5.73 -14.47 -14.80
CA TYR A 191 -4.44 -14.36 -15.47
C TYR A 191 -4.04 -12.89 -15.54
N VAL A 192 -2.76 -12.61 -15.73
CA VAL A 192 -2.29 -11.24 -15.97
C VAL A 192 -1.90 -11.07 -17.45
N PRO A 193 -2.48 -10.09 -18.18
CA PRO A 193 -2.10 -9.81 -19.56
C PRO A 193 -0.61 -9.48 -19.69
N GLY A 194 -0.02 -9.88 -20.83
CA GLY A 194 1.37 -9.57 -21.17
C GLY A 194 1.49 -8.30 -22.03
N GLY A 195 2.70 -7.73 -22.05
CA GLY A 195 3.04 -6.62 -22.93
C GLY A 195 2.48 -5.26 -22.53
N ALA A 196 2.83 -4.24 -23.33
CA ALA A 196 2.31 -2.89 -23.19
C ALA A 196 0.85 -2.85 -23.69
N THR A 197 0.00 -2.07 -23.03
CA THR A 197 -1.40 -1.93 -23.45
C THR A 197 -1.71 -0.54 -23.96
N THR A 198 -2.27 -0.45 -25.16
CA THR A 198 -2.71 0.80 -25.80
C THR A 198 -4.22 1.00 -25.70
N GLU A 199 -4.95 0.02 -25.17
CA GLU A 199 -6.40 0.09 -24.97
C GLU A 199 -6.77 -0.56 -23.62
N GLY A 200 -7.77 0.01 -22.96
CA GLY A 200 -8.29 -0.49 -21.69
C GLY A 200 -9.54 0.28 -21.26
N PHE A 201 -10.56 -0.42 -20.78
CA PHE A 201 -11.84 0.20 -20.42
C PHE A 201 -11.80 0.77 -19.00
N GLY A 202 -11.97 2.10 -18.89
CA GLY A 202 -11.96 2.81 -17.61
C GLY A 202 -10.59 2.90 -16.93
N GLY A 203 -9.53 2.36 -17.56
CA GLY A 203 -8.18 2.36 -17.04
C GLY A 203 -7.26 1.44 -17.83
N THR A 204 -5.96 1.57 -17.61
CA THR A 204 -4.91 0.82 -18.31
C THR A 204 -4.66 -0.51 -17.62
N TYR A 205 -4.38 -1.58 -18.36
CA TYR A 205 -4.15 -2.88 -17.72
C TYR A 205 -2.92 -2.85 -16.81
N ALA A 206 -2.98 -3.55 -15.68
CA ALA A 206 -1.80 -3.87 -14.90
C ALA A 206 -1.07 -5.02 -15.58
N THR A 207 0.07 -4.72 -16.18
CA THR A 207 1.00 -5.69 -16.78
C THR A 207 2.41 -5.36 -16.31
N GLN A 208 3.32 -6.34 -16.31
CA GLN A 208 4.72 -6.09 -15.94
C GLN A 208 5.36 -5.03 -16.83
N GLU A 209 5.10 -5.08 -18.14
CA GLU A 209 5.66 -4.13 -19.09
C GLU A 209 5.14 -2.70 -18.85
N ASN A 210 3.86 -2.54 -18.52
CA ASN A 210 3.32 -1.24 -18.15
C ASN A 210 3.96 -0.69 -16.86
N PHE A 211 4.27 -1.56 -15.89
CA PHE A 211 4.99 -1.16 -14.68
C PHE A 211 6.40 -0.68 -15.01
N ARG A 212 7.13 -1.42 -15.84
CA ARG A 212 8.48 -1.07 -16.31
C ARG A 212 8.50 0.29 -17.03
N LEU A 213 7.57 0.50 -17.96
CA LEU A 213 7.45 1.74 -18.74
C LEU A 213 7.14 2.94 -17.83
N MET A 214 6.15 2.81 -16.93
CA MET A 214 5.78 3.88 -16.01
C MET A 214 6.90 4.19 -15.01
N ARG A 215 7.55 3.16 -14.43
CA ARG A 215 8.67 3.34 -13.50
C ARG A 215 9.83 4.09 -14.16
N LYS A 216 10.21 3.70 -15.37
CA LYS A 216 11.25 4.39 -16.15
C LYS A 216 10.88 5.86 -16.39
N ALA A 217 9.66 6.13 -16.85
CA ALA A 217 9.20 7.49 -17.09
C ALA A 217 9.22 8.36 -15.81
N MET A 218 8.82 7.79 -14.67
CA MET A 218 8.84 8.49 -13.40
C MET A 218 10.26 8.67 -12.84
N ASP A 219 11.22 7.79 -13.16
CA ASP A 219 12.63 8.03 -12.85
C ASP A 219 13.18 9.24 -13.60
N GLU A 220 12.93 9.30 -14.91
CA GLU A 220 13.35 10.43 -15.76
C GLU A 220 12.79 11.76 -15.23
N VAL A 221 11.50 11.79 -14.90
CA VAL A 221 10.88 13.00 -14.35
C VAL A 221 11.36 13.30 -12.93
N SER A 222 11.67 12.29 -12.12
CA SER A 222 12.22 12.51 -10.78
C SER A 222 13.54 13.28 -10.83
N ASP A 223 14.39 12.96 -11.82
CA ASP A 223 15.65 13.66 -12.06
C ASP A 223 15.42 15.09 -12.53
N GLU A 224 14.45 15.30 -13.43
CA GLU A 224 14.08 16.62 -13.94
C GLU A 224 13.57 17.55 -12.82
N VAL A 225 12.69 17.06 -11.94
CA VAL A 225 12.04 17.88 -10.90
C VAL A 225 12.77 17.87 -9.56
N GLY A 226 13.85 17.09 -9.43
CA GLY A 226 14.63 16.98 -8.19
C GLY A 226 13.86 16.36 -7.02
N ARG A 227 12.89 15.47 -7.30
CA ARG A 227 12.05 14.81 -6.29
C ARG A 227 11.71 13.40 -6.73
N TYR A 228 11.79 12.44 -5.83
CA TYR A 228 11.42 11.06 -6.13
C TYR A 228 9.90 10.89 -6.29
N ILE A 229 9.46 10.52 -7.50
CA ILE A 229 8.06 10.24 -7.83
C ILE A 229 7.76 8.75 -7.61
N ARG A 230 6.75 8.49 -6.79
CA ARG A 230 6.31 7.13 -6.44
C ARG A 230 5.29 6.62 -7.44
N VAL A 231 5.45 5.39 -7.90
CA VAL A 231 4.50 4.70 -8.78
C VAL A 231 3.63 3.78 -7.94
N VAL A 232 2.33 3.84 -8.22
CA VAL A 232 1.29 3.10 -7.51
C VAL A 232 0.47 2.26 -8.48
N ASN A 233 0.14 1.04 -8.09
CA ASN A 233 -0.81 0.20 -8.83
C ASN A 233 -1.65 -0.68 -7.89
N TYR A 234 -2.43 -1.60 -8.45
CA TYR A 234 -3.45 -2.40 -7.77
C TYR A 234 -3.11 -3.88 -7.85
N SER A 235 -2.92 -4.55 -6.71
CA SER A 235 -2.71 -6.01 -6.68
C SER A 235 -3.98 -6.77 -6.35
N SER A 236 -4.92 -6.24 -5.55
CA SER A 236 -6.12 -7.00 -5.14
C SER A 236 -6.90 -7.61 -6.33
N GLY A 237 -7.30 -8.88 -6.21
CA GLY A 237 -7.95 -9.68 -7.25
C GLY A 237 -7.51 -11.15 -7.23
N LEU A 238 -7.91 -11.92 -8.23
CA LEU A 238 -7.55 -13.35 -8.37
C LEU A 238 -6.05 -13.57 -8.64
N CYS A 239 -5.34 -12.57 -9.17
CA CYS A 239 -3.91 -12.62 -9.44
C CYS A 239 -3.08 -11.80 -8.44
N MET A 240 -3.50 -11.73 -7.17
CA MET A 240 -2.91 -10.80 -6.19
C MET A 240 -1.40 -11.02 -5.98
N ALA A 241 -0.99 -12.28 -5.83
CA ALA A 241 0.41 -12.64 -5.65
C ALA A 241 1.24 -12.39 -6.92
N GLU A 242 0.69 -12.68 -8.10
CA GLU A 242 1.40 -12.48 -9.37
C GLU A 242 1.69 -11.00 -9.60
N ILE A 243 0.70 -10.13 -9.38
CA ILE A 243 0.85 -8.67 -9.52
C ILE A 243 1.83 -8.12 -8.48
N ALA A 244 1.80 -8.63 -7.24
CA ALA A 244 2.78 -8.26 -6.22
C ALA A 244 4.21 -8.63 -6.63
N ALA A 245 4.43 -9.83 -7.19
CA ALA A 245 5.72 -10.26 -7.70
C ALA A 245 6.23 -9.37 -8.85
N MET A 246 5.37 -9.07 -9.83
CA MET A 246 5.73 -8.15 -10.92
C MET A 246 6.07 -6.77 -10.40
N ALA A 247 5.27 -6.24 -9.48
CA ALA A 247 5.52 -4.94 -8.88
C ALA A 247 6.81 -4.89 -8.04
N ALA A 248 7.16 -5.98 -7.36
CA ALA A 248 8.41 -6.11 -6.62
C ALA A 248 9.62 -6.06 -7.56
N VAL A 249 9.59 -6.82 -8.66
CA VAL A 249 10.68 -6.85 -9.66
C VAL A 249 10.78 -5.52 -10.40
N GLU A 250 9.65 -4.95 -10.83
CA GLU A 250 9.62 -3.66 -11.55
C GLU A 250 9.72 -2.43 -10.62
N ARG A 251 9.98 -2.66 -9.33
CA ARG A 251 10.27 -1.61 -8.35
C ARG A 251 9.15 -0.56 -8.26
N LEU A 252 7.91 -1.01 -8.12
CA LEU A 252 6.84 -0.11 -7.71
C LEU A 252 7.05 0.31 -6.26
N ASP A 253 6.37 1.38 -5.85
CA ASP A 253 6.53 1.97 -4.53
C ASP A 253 5.36 1.59 -3.64
N TYR A 254 4.14 1.77 -4.15
CA TYR A 254 2.90 1.49 -3.43
C TYR A 254 1.99 0.52 -4.20
N LEU A 255 1.25 -0.31 -3.47
CA LEU A 255 0.25 -1.22 -4.06
C LEU A 255 -1.04 -1.20 -3.27
N LEU A 256 -2.19 -1.09 -3.95
CA LEU A 256 -3.47 -1.38 -3.32
C LEU A 256 -3.58 -2.89 -3.07
N ASN A 257 -3.47 -3.25 -1.79
CA ASN A 257 -3.42 -4.63 -1.30
C ASN A 257 -4.22 -4.74 0.00
N ASP A 258 -5.53 -4.89 -0.16
CA ASP A 258 -6.50 -5.04 0.92
C ASP A 258 -6.95 -6.50 1.05
N SER A 259 -7.04 -7.01 2.29
CA SER A 259 -7.41 -8.41 2.56
C SER A 259 -8.89 -8.73 2.33
N MET A 260 -9.76 -7.73 2.32
CA MET A 260 -11.22 -7.90 2.22
C MET A 260 -11.81 -7.30 0.95
N TYR A 261 -11.10 -6.43 0.22
CA TYR A 261 -11.61 -5.79 -1.00
C TYR A 261 -12.16 -6.80 -2.01
N GLY A 262 -11.38 -7.84 -2.34
CA GLY A 262 -11.78 -8.86 -3.32
C GLY A 262 -13.04 -9.61 -2.91
N ILE A 263 -13.19 -9.85 -1.61
CA ILE A 263 -14.33 -10.53 -1.01
C ILE A 263 -15.58 -9.65 -1.10
N LEU A 264 -15.48 -8.45 -0.54
CA LEU A 264 -16.62 -7.56 -0.35
C LEU A 264 -17.06 -6.91 -1.66
N PHE A 265 -16.16 -6.41 -2.49
CA PHE A 265 -16.54 -5.57 -3.66
C PHE A 265 -16.41 -6.28 -5.00
N ARG A 266 -15.83 -7.48 -5.04
CA ARG A 266 -15.64 -8.26 -6.27
C ARG A 266 -16.20 -9.67 -6.22
N ASP A 267 -16.77 -10.08 -5.09
CA ASP A 267 -17.35 -11.42 -4.90
C ASP A 267 -16.34 -12.53 -5.26
N ILE A 268 -15.07 -12.31 -4.90
CA ILE A 268 -14.04 -13.35 -4.94
C ILE A 268 -14.14 -14.15 -3.64
N ASN A 269 -13.98 -15.46 -3.73
CA ASN A 269 -14.08 -16.34 -2.57
C ASN A 269 -13.12 -15.89 -1.44
N MET A 270 -13.61 -15.94 -0.19
CA MET A 270 -12.86 -15.47 0.98
C MET A 270 -11.65 -16.34 1.34
N LYS A 271 -11.74 -17.65 1.16
CA LYS A 271 -10.61 -18.57 1.37
C LYS A 271 -9.51 -18.27 0.35
N ARG A 272 -9.90 -18.11 -0.92
CA ARG A 272 -8.98 -17.71 -2.00
C ARG A 272 -8.30 -16.37 -1.72
N THR A 273 -9.08 -15.35 -1.41
CA THR A 273 -8.55 -13.99 -1.18
C THR A 273 -7.59 -13.94 0.01
N LEU A 274 -7.94 -14.58 1.13
CA LEU A 274 -7.10 -14.56 2.34
C LEU A 274 -5.83 -15.40 2.19
N THR A 275 -5.83 -16.45 1.38
CA THR A 275 -4.62 -17.21 1.03
C THR A 275 -3.72 -16.41 0.09
N ASP A 276 -4.27 -15.81 -0.96
CA ASP A 276 -3.50 -15.02 -1.94
C ASP A 276 -2.89 -13.76 -1.31
N GLN A 277 -3.63 -13.08 -0.43
CA GLN A 277 -3.12 -11.86 0.21
C GLN A 277 -1.86 -12.16 1.04
N TYR A 278 -1.79 -13.32 1.71
CA TYR A 278 -0.67 -13.63 2.58
C TYR A 278 0.64 -13.73 1.81
N PHE A 279 0.65 -14.56 0.76
CA PHE A 279 1.85 -14.70 -0.08
C PHE A 279 2.18 -13.41 -0.83
N SER A 280 1.17 -12.67 -1.30
CA SER A 280 1.40 -11.35 -1.89
C SER A 280 2.06 -10.37 -0.91
N ARG A 281 1.68 -10.41 0.36
CA ARG A 281 2.19 -9.53 1.41
C ARG A 281 3.59 -9.91 1.88
N LEU A 282 3.94 -11.19 1.93
CA LEU A 282 5.33 -11.63 2.13
C LEU A 282 6.26 -11.04 1.08
N ILE A 283 5.86 -11.12 -0.21
CA ILE A 283 6.62 -10.53 -1.33
C ILE A 283 6.74 -9.01 -1.16
N ILE A 284 5.64 -8.33 -0.84
CA ILE A 284 5.58 -6.87 -0.65
C ILE A 284 6.45 -6.42 0.53
N ALA A 285 6.43 -7.15 1.64
CA ALA A 285 7.23 -6.89 2.84
C ALA A 285 8.72 -6.93 2.49
N HIS A 286 9.18 -8.05 1.93
CA HIS A 286 10.56 -8.24 1.50
C HIS A 286 10.97 -7.19 0.46
N ALA A 287 10.09 -6.90 -0.51
CA ALA A 287 10.30 -5.89 -1.51
C ALA A 287 10.36 -4.47 -0.97
N GLY A 288 9.94 -4.18 0.27
CA GLY A 288 9.92 -2.83 0.85
C GLY A 288 8.85 -1.90 0.26
N ILE A 289 7.76 -2.47 -0.27
CA ILE A 289 6.63 -1.73 -0.85
C ILE A 289 5.66 -1.33 0.28
N VAL A 290 5.02 -0.16 0.17
CA VAL A 290 3.94 0.23 1.10
C VAL A 290 2.59 -0.18 0.52
N ILE A 291 1.77 -0.89 1.29
CA ILE A 291 0.41 -1.23 0.86
C ILE A 291 -0.52 -0.04 1.06
N ASN A 292 -1.58 0.02 0.26
CA ASN A 292 -2.74 0.85 0.49
C ASN A 292 -3.96 -0.04 0.66
N THR A 293 -4.69 0.12 1.76
CA THR A 293 -5.96 -0.61 2.01
C THR A 293 -7.15 0.18 1.46
N GLY A 294 -8.30 -0.48 1.35
CA GLY A 294 -9.44 -0.04 0.52
C GLY A 294 -10.68 0.40 1.31
N GLU A 295 -10.50 0.94 2.52
CA GLU A 295 -11.62 1.28 3.41
C GLU A 295 -12.56 2.39 2.88
N ASP A 296 -12.16 3.16 1.87
CA ASP A 296 -13.04 4.09 1.14
C ASP A 296 -14.30 3.38 0.61
N ASN A 297 -14.14 2.15 0.12
CA ASN A 297 -15.24 1.38 -0.47
C ASN A 297 -16.35 1.07 0.55
N TYR A 298 -16.05 1.07 1.86
CA TYR A 298 -17.05 0.87 2.91
C TYR A 298 -17.93 2.12 3.08
N LEU A 299 -17.35 3.30 2.85
CA LEU A 299 -17.99 4.60 3.06
C LEU A 299 -18.76 5.09 1.82
N THR A 300 -18.43 4.56 0.64
CA THR A 300 -19.21 4.82 -0.58
C THR A 300 -20.47 3.95 -0.65
N THR A 301 -20.51 2.78 -0.01
CA THR A 301 -21.69 1.88 -0.01
C THR A 301 -22.62 2.08 1.19
N ALA A 302 -22.11 2.52 2.33
CA ALA A 302 -22.88 2.74 3.55
C ALA A 302 -22.80 4.20 4.03
N GLU A 303 -23.73 4.63 4.87
CA GLU A 303 -23.71 6.00 5.41
C GLU A 303 -22.48 6.19 6.31
N SER A 304 -21.57 7.09 5.92
CA SER A 304 -20.23 7.23 6.50
C SER A 304 -20.25 7.49 8.02
N TYR A 305 -21.17 8.34 8.50
CA TYR A 305 -21.28 8.65 9.93
C TYR A 305 -21.65 7.41 10.77
N ARG A 306 -22.36 6.43 10.23
CA ARG A 306 -22.65 5.16 10.93
C ARG A 306 -21.64 4.06 10.65
N ALA A 307 -21.04 4.03 9.46
CA ALA A 307 -20.21 2.93 9.01
C ALA A 307 -18.76 2.98 9.53
N PHE A 308 -18.28 4.13 10.02
CA PHE A 308 -16.87 4.28 10.41
C PHE A 308 -16.32 3.26 11.44
N PRO A 309 -17.09 2.74 12.42
CA PRO A 309 -16.62 1.65 13.27
C PRO A 309 -16.18 0.40 12.48
N GLN A 310 -16.82 0.12 11.34
CA GLN A 310 -16.43 -0.97 10.44
C GLN A 310 -15.11 -0.66 9.71
N VAL A 311 -14.89 0.60 9.32
CA VAL A 311 -13.61 1.07 8.76
C VAL A 311 -12.49 0.87 9.75
N LEU A 312 -12.65 1.33 10.99
CA LEU A 312 -11.62 1.17 12.02
C LEU A 312 -11.35 -0.30 12.35
N ALA A 313 -12.40 -1.15 12.41
CA ALA A 313 -12.22 -2.59 12.58
C ALA A 313 -11.48 -3.23 11.39
N SER A 314 -11.78 -2.81 10.15
CA SER A 314 -11.05 -3.24 8.94
C SER A 314 -9.57 -2.88 9.03
N GLN A 315 -9.25 -1.64 9.43
CA GLN A 315 -7.86 -1.17 9.57
C GLN A 315 -7.08 -2.03 10.58
N PHE A 316 -7.67 -2.36 11.74
CA PHE A 316 -7.03 -3.26 12.71
C PHE A 316 -6.83 -4.68 12.14
N ILE A 317 -7.80 -5.22 11.41
CA ILE A 317 -7.66 -6.56 10.79
C ILE A 317 -6.57 -6.54 9.71
N ASN A 318 -6.54 -5.53 8.86
CA ASN A 318 -5.50 -5.34 7.84
C ASN A 318 -4.11 -5.17 8.49
N GLU A 319 -3.98 -4.36 9.56
CA GLU A 319 -2.74 -4.21 10.34
C GLU A 319 -2.21 -5.58 10.81
N GLN A 320 -3.07 -6.39 11.44
CA GLN A 320 -2.67 -7.66 12.02
C GLN A 320 -2.37 -8.73 10.97
N LEU A 321 -3.14 -8.80 9.87
CA LEU A 321 -2.82 -9.69 8.74
C LEU A 321 -1.52 -9.28 8.04
N ALA A 322 -1.24 -7.98 7.93
CA ALA A 322 0.01 -7.48 7.37
C ALA A 322 1.22 -7.82 8.26
N LEU A 323 1.08 -7.71 9.59
CA LEU A 323 2.12 -8.14 10.54
C LEU A 323 2.40 -9.65 10.46
N GLN A 324 1.38 -10.50 10.31
CA GLN A 324 1.57 -11.94 10.08
C GLN A 324 2.38 -12.25 8.82
N ALA A 325 2.29 -11.38 7.80
CA ALA A 325 3.03 -11.44 6.55
C ALA A 325 4.29 -10.55 6.53
N HIS A 326 4.81 -10.18 7.70
CA HIS A 326 6.10 -9.50 7.90
C HIS A 326 6.18 -8.03 7.46
N LEU A 327 5.08 -7.39 7.08
CA LEU A 327 5.08 -5.94 6.91
C LEU A 327 5.30 -5.25 8.25
N ILE A 328 6.08 -4.18 8.24
CA ILE A 328 6.18 -3.25 9.38
C ILE A 328 5.13 -2.14 9.27
N PRO A 329 4.74 -1.47 10.36
CA PRO A 329 3.74 -0.39 10.34
C PRO A 329 4.00 0.68 9.27
N GLU A 330 5.26 1.04 9.04
CA GLU A 330 5.70 2.04 8.06
C GLU A 330 5.44 1.60 6.61
N GLN A 331 5.13 0.33 6.37
CA GLN A 331 4.66 -0.22 5.09
C GLN A 331 3.13 -0.36 5.00
N MET A 332 2.38 -0.01 6.05
CA MET A 332 0.93 -0.17 6.10
C MET A 332 0.24 1.18 5.86
N GLY A 333 0.01 1.55 4.60
CA GLY A 333 -0.77 2.73 4.25
C GLY A 333 -2.27 2.49 4.43
N LEU A 334 -2.71 2.40 5.68
CA LEU A 334 -4.12 2.16 6.04
C LEU A 334 -5.00 3.30 5.52
N GLY A 335 -6.11 2.94 4.87
CA GLY A 335 -7.02 3.86 4.18
C GLY A 335 -8.17 4.36 5.05
N HIS A 336 -8.63 5.59 4.79
CA HIS A 336 -9.94 6.13 5.20
C HIS A 336 -10.32 7.31 4.28
N ALA A 337 -11.54 7.82 4.35
CA ALA A 337 -12.04 8.82 3.40
C ALA A 337 -12.91 9.90 4.05
N PHE A 338 -12.96 11.07 3.39
CA PHE A 338 -13.89 12.16 3.69
C PHE A 338 -15.18 11.93 2.90
N GLU A 339 -16.17 11.27 3.49
CA GLU A 339 -17.37 10.78 2.78
C GLU A 339 -18.67 10.98 3.57
N MET A 340 -18.66 11.77 4.65
CA MET A 340 -19.90 12.18 5.31
C MET A 340 -20.73 13.08 4.40
N ASP A 341 -22.05 12.93 4.52
CA ASP A 341 -22.99 13.82 3.88
C ASP A 341 -22.74 15.26 4.38
N PRO A 342 -22.38 16.20 3.49
CA PRO A 342 -22.04 17.56 3.88
C PRO A 342 -23.24 18.33 4.47
N SER A 343 -24.48 17.86 4.26
CA SER A 343 -25.69 18.47 4.84
C SER A 343 -25.88 18.15 6.33
N ILE A 344 -25.16 17.17 6.87
CA ILE A 344 -25.20 16.86 8.30
C ILE A 344 -24.61 18.06 9.07
N PRO A 345 -25.33 18.61 10.07
CA PRO A 345 -24.79 19.65 10.92
C PRO A 345 -23.50 19.19 11.61
N ASP A 346 -22.46 20.02 11.56
CA ASP A 346 -21.11 19.71 12.06
C ASP A 346 -20.39 18.56 11.33
N SER A 347 -20.79 18.18 10.11
CA SER A 347 -20.14 17.13 9.30
C SER A 347 -18.62 17.24 9.27
N PHE A 348 -18.09 18.43 8.95
CA PHE A 348 -16.65 18.69 8.95
C PHE A 348 -15.97 18.38 10.30
N LEU A 349 -16.62 18.70 11.42
CA LEU A 349 -16.08 18.43 12.76
C LEU A 349 -16.00 16.92 13.02
N TYR A 350 -16.96 16.14 12.53
CA TYR A 350 -16.95 14.69 12.66
C TYR A 350 -15.95 14.01 11.72
N GLU A 351 -15.70 14.59 10.55
CA GLU A 351 -14.61 14.19 9.64
C GLU A 351 -13.24 14.38 10.31
N VAL A 352 -13.00 15.55 10.92
CA VAL A 352 -11.78 15.79 11.70
C VAL A 352 -11.66 14.80 12.86
N ALA A 353 -12.76 14.51 13.58
CA ALA A 353 -12.77 13.54 14.68
C ALA A 353 -12.23 12.17 14.25
N GLN A 354 -12.65 11.71 13.08
CA GLN A 354 -12.32 10.40 12.56
C GLN A 354 -10.91 10.35 11.98
N ALA A 355 -10.50 11.40 11.26
CA ALA A 355 -9.15 11.48 10.73
C ALA A 355 -8.09 11.55 11.85
N GLU A 356 -8.35 12.31 12.91
CA GLU A 356 -7.50 12.37 14.11
C GLU A 356 -7.49 11.02 14.85
N LEU A 357 -8.65 10.33 14.93
CA LEU A 357 -8.76 9.02 15.56
C LEU A 357 -7.85 7.99 14.88
N VAL A 358 -7.96 7.85 13.55
CA VAL A 358 -7.13 6.92 12.76
C VAL A 358 -5.66 7.25 12.97
N ARG A 359 -5.32 8.54 12.97
CA ARG A 359 -3.95 9.01 13.14
C ARG A 359 -3.36 8.63 14.50
N GLU A 360 -4.11 8.79 15.59
CA GLU A 360 -3.67 8.45 16.94
C GLU A 360 -3.63 6.94 17.22
N VAL A 361 -4.49 6.16 16.57
CA VAL A 361 -4.54 4.69 16.70
C VAL A 361 -3.36 4.03 16.01
N PHE A 362 -2.98 4.52 14.82
CA PHE A 362 -1.93 3.94 13.98
C PHE A 362 -0.78 4.95 13.75
N PRO A 363 -0.03 5.38 14.77
CA PRO A 363 0.87 6.54 14.67
C PRO A 363 2.10 6.37 13.76
N LYS A 364 2.45 5.13 13.41
CA LYS A 364 3.60 4.80 12.54
C LYS A 364 3.21 4.54 11.08
N SER A 365 1.94 4.22 10.85
CA SER A 365 1.42 3.87 9.54
C SER A 365 1.34 5.09 8.63
N PRO A 366 1.80 5.03 7.36
CA PRO A 366 1.65 6.14 6.42
C PRO A 366 0.20 6.25 5.93
N ILE A 367 -0.70 6.76 6.77
CA ILE A 367 -2.15 6.79 6.54
C ILE A 367 -2.48 7.44 5.19
N LYS A 368 -3.34 6.75 4.44
CA LYS A 368 -3.89 7.21 3.18
C LYS A 368 -5.28 7.80 3.40
N TYR A 369 -5.43 9.08 3.10
CA TYR A 369 -6.70 9.79 3.19
C TYR A 369 -7.26 10.10 1.80
N MET A 370 -8.51 9.74 1.60
CA MET A 370 -9.17 9.73 0.28
C MET A 370 -10.31 10.74 0.20
N PRO A 371 -10.53 11.34 -0.99
CA PRO A 371 -11.41 12.49 -1.15
C PRO A 371 -12.89 12.07 -1.16
N PRO A 372 -13.81 13.03 -1.02
CA PRO A 372 -15.24 12.78 -1.22
C PRO A 372 -15.53 12.45 -2.67
N THR A 373 -16.38 11.44 -2.86
CA THR A 373 -16.87 11.01 -4.17
C THR A 373 -18.39 10.91 -4.18
N ARG A 374 -19.00 10.36 -3.11
CA ARG A 374 -20.44 10.05 -3.07
C ARG A 374 -21.33 11.28 -3.14
N HIS A 375 -20.92 12.35 -2.48
CA HIS A 375 -21.70 13.58 -2.34
C HIS A 375 -21.30 14.66 -3.36
N LYS A 376 -20.43 14.33 -4.31
CA LYS A 376 -20.13 15.20 -5.45
C LYS A 376 -21.18 15.02 -6.55
N THR A 377 -21.48 16.11 -7.23
CA THR A 377 -22.45 16.17 -8.33
C THR A 377 -21.82 16.91 -9.52
N GLY A 378 -22.63 17.36 -10.48
CA GLY A 378 -22.17 18.25 -11.56
C GLY A 378 -21.82 19.68 -11.09
N ASP A 379 -22.09 20.05 -9.84
CA ASP A 379 -21.66 21.34 -9.28
C ASP A 379 -20.17 21.30 -8.92
N ILE A 380 -19.34 21.64 -9.91
CA ILE A 380 -17.89 21.70 -9.76
C ILE A 380 -17.44 22.77 -8.75
N PHE A 381 -18.24 23.82 -8.51
CA PHE A 381 -17.88 24.88 -7.56
C PHE A 381 -18.01 24.36 -6.13
N PHE A 382 -19.14 23.71 -5.83
CA PHE A 382 -19.32 23.04 -4.55
C PHE A 382 -18.31 21.90 -4.38
N GLY A 383 -18.10 21.06 -5.40
CA GLY A 383 -17.11 19.98 -5.38
C GLY A 383 -15.70 20.48 -5.05
N HIS A 384 -15.30 21.62 -5.61
CA HIS A 384 -14.01 22.24 -5.32
C HIS A 384 -13.88 22.75 -3.89
N VAL A 385 -14.95 23.35 -3.32
CA VAL A 385 -14.98 23.76 -1.92
C VAL A 385 -14.90 22.54 -0.99
N LEU A 386 -15.63 21.48 -1.32
CA LEU A 386 -15.61 20.23 -0.57
C LEU A 386 -14.19 19.61 -0.54
N ASP A 387 -13.50 19.60 -1.69
CA ASP A 387 -12.10 19.18 -1.79
C ASP A 387 -11.15 20.07 -0.98
N ALA A 388 -11.40 21.38 -0.90
CA ALA A 388 -10.60 22.28 -0.07
C ALA A 388 -10.76 21.97 1.43
N MET A 389 -11.98 21.65 1.89
CA MET A 389 -12.23 21.22 3.27
C MET A 389 -11.55 19.88 3.55
N PHE A 390 -11.63 18.92 2.62
CA PHE A 390 -10.89 17.66 2.69
C PHE A 390 -9.36 17.87 2.82
N ASN A 391 -8.78 18.75 2.00
CA ASN A 391 -7.36 19.10 2.09
C ASN A 391 -6.99 19.71 3.45
N LEU A 392 -7.89 20.50 4.04
CA LEU A 392 -7.70 21.08 5.37
C LEU A 392 -7.68 20.00 6.45
N VAL A 393 -8.60 19.03 6.42
CA VAL A 393 -8.58 17.87 7.34
C VAL A 393 -7.28 17.08 7.21
N GLY A 394 -6.84 16.84 5.96
CA GLY A 394 -5.61 16.10 5.66
C GLY A 394 -4.38 16.70 6.33
N VAL A 395 -4.17 18.01 6.18
CA VAL A 395 -3.01 18.69 6.79
C VAL A 395 -3.16 18.86 8.30
N MET A 396 -4.37 19.18 8.80
CA MET A 396 -4.57 19.47 10.23
C MET A 396 -4.55 18.25 11.14
N THR A 397 -4.69 17.05 10.56
CA THR A 397 -4.61 15.75 11.28
C THR A 397 -3.37 14.95 10.88
N HIS A 398 -2.41 15.58 10.17
CA HIS A 398 -1.14 14.97 9.75
C HIS A 398 -1.29 13.64 8.98
N GLN A 399 -2.16 13.63 7.97
CA GLN A 399 -2.24 12.50 7.04
C GLN A 399 -0.96 12.42 6.20
N ASP A 400 -0.51 11.20 5.87
CA ASP A 400 0.77 10.97 5.19
C ASP A 400 0.65 10.98 3.67
N ILE A 401 -0.44 10.41 3.16
CA ILE A 401 -0.72 10.25 1.73
C ILE A 401 -2.12 10.80 1.46
N GLN A 402 -2.20 11.89 0.70
CA GLN A 402 -3.49 12.51 0.33
C GLN A 402 -3.80 12.19 -1.14
N LEU A 403 -4.80 11.34 -1.38
CA LEU A 403 -5.37 11.19 -2.72
C LEU A 403 -6.16 12.46 -3.02
N LEU A 404 -5.69 13.27 -3.96
CA LEU A 404 -6.33 14.56 -4.20
C LEU A 404 -7.68 14.36 -4.90
N GLY A 405 -8.71 15.03 -4.39
CA GLY A 405 -10.04 15.04 -4.99
C GLY A 405 -10.11 15.90 -6.23
N MET A 406 -11.03 15.54 -7.13
CA MET A 406 -11.32 16.29 -8.33
C MET A 406 -12.69 16.95 -8.19
N ALA A 407 -12.78 18.23 -8.54
CA ALA A 407 -14.07 18.93 -8.57
C ALA A 407 -15.05 18.30 -9.59
N THR A 408 -14.49 17.60 -10.59
CA THR A 408 -15.19 16.91 -11.68
C THR A 408 -15.43 15.43 -11.43
N GLU A 409 -15.21 14.93 -10.20
CA GLU A 409 -15.28 13.50 -9.83
C GLU A 409 -16.54 12.80 -10.36
N ALA A 410 -17.71 13.43 -10.24
CA ALA A 410 -18.99 12.87 -10.65
C ALA A 410 -19.33 13.07 -12.13
N ILE A 411 -18.40 13.58 -12.93
CA ILE A 411 -18.63 13.99 -14.33
C ILE A 411 -17.83 13.11 -15.30
N HIS A 412 -16.50 13.06 -15.14
CA HIS A 412 -15.62 12.35 -16.06
C HIS A 412 -14.28 12.01 -15.42
N ASN A 413 -13.52 11.11 -16.05
CA ASN A 413 -12.11 10.91 -15.70
C ASN A 413 -11.37 12.25 -15.74
N PRO A 414 -10.45 12.52 -14.80
CA PRO A 414 -9.87 13.85 -14.66
C PRO A 414 -9.07 14.23 -15.90
N LEU A 415 -9.32 15.42 -16.42
CA LEU A 415 -8.54 16.03 -17.49
C LEU A 415 -7.28 16.69 -16.91
N LEU A 416 -6.40 17.20 -17.78
CA LEU A 416 -5.16 17.83 -17.35
C LEU A 416 -5.43 19.06 -16.45
N GLN A 417 -6.41 19.88 -16.82
CA GLN A 417 -6.80 21.07 -16.05
C GLN A 417 -7.39 20.73 -14.68
N ASP A 418 -8.11 19.61 -14.55
CA ASP A 418 -8.72 19.22 -13.26
C ASP A 418 -7.65 18.86 -12.25
N ARG A 419 -6.67 18.04 -12.70
CA ARG A 419 -5.48 17.71 -11.89
C ARG A 419 -4.69 18.95 -11.51
N PHE A 420 -4.49 19.87 -12.46
CA PHE A 420 -3.79 21.13 -12.18
C PHE A 420 -4.51 21.98 -11.14
N MET A 421 -5.84 22.12 -11.25
CA MET A 421 -6.66 22.85 -10.28
C MET A 421 -6.65 22.21 -8.89
N SER A 422 -6.72 20.87 -8.84
CA SER A 422 -6.62 20.12 -7.59
C SER A 422 -5.26 20.30 -6.92
N LEU A 423 -4.16 20.21 -7.68
CA LEU A 423 -2.80 20.49 -7.19
C LEU A 423 -2.66 21.92 -6.68
N LYS A 424 -3.23 22.90 -7.38
CA LYS A 424 -3.20 24.31 -6.96
C LYS A 424 -3.92 24.51 -5.62
N SER A 425 -5.09 23.90 -5.46
CA SER A 425 -5.85 23.93 -4.19
C SER A 425 -5.06 23.28 -3.05
N ALA A 426 -4.56 22.07 -3.26
CA ALA A 426 -3.76 21.35 -2.25
C ALA A 426 -2.50 22.12 -1.86
N ASN A 427 -1.75 22.67 -2.82
CA ASN A 427 -0.55 23.46 -2.57
C ASN A 427 -0.86 24.71 -1.72
N TYR A 428 -1.96 25.40 -2.02
CA TYR A 428 -2.39 26.56 -1.23
C TYR A 428 -2.74 26.16 0.20
N ILE A 429 -3.63 25.17 0.39
CA ILE A 429 -4.11 24.77 1.72
C ILE A 429 -2.98 24.18 2.57
N PHE A 430 -2.16 23.28 2.01
CA PHE A 430 -1.03 22.69 2.73
C PHE A 430 0.02 23.73 3.13
N ASN A 431 0.16 24.80 2.36
CA ASN A 431 1.03 25.91 2.74
C ASN A 431 0.39 26.81 3.81
N ALA A 432 -0.87 27.20 3.62
CA ALA A 432 -1.57 28.14 4.49
C ALA A 432 -1.87 27.56 5.88
N ALA A 433 -2.18 26.26 5.97
CA ALA A 433 -2.57 25.57 7.20
C ALA A 433 -1.47 24.62 7.72
N ARG A 434 -0.22 24.76 7.26
CA ARG A 434 0.88 23.82 7.53
C ARG A 434 1.06 23.45 9.00
N ASN A 435 1.02 24.45 9.88
CA ASN A 435 1.24 24.29 11.31
C ASN A 435 -0.06 24.51 12.10
N LEU A 436 -1.22 24.52 11.44
CA LEU A 436 -2.50 24.79 12.10
C LEU A 436 -2.80 23.76 13.20
N ALA A 437 -2.38 22.51 12.97
CA ALA A 437 -2.51 21.45 13.94
C ALA A 437 -1.79 21.76 15.26
N ASP A 438 -0.65 22.43 15.24
CA ASP A 438 0.15 22.70 16.45
C ASP A 438 -0.49 23.76 17.34
N GLU A 439 -1.40 24.57 16.81
CA GLU A 439 -2.06 25.69 17.48
C GLU A 439 -3.49 25.37 17.95
N ILE A 440 -4.01 24.18 17.63
CA ILE A 440 -5.38 23.78 17.97
C ILE A 440 -5.38 22.61 18.97
N ASP A 441 -6.04 22.84 20.10
CA ASP A 441 -6.45 21.82 21.05
C ASP A 441 -7.95 21.51 20.93
N TRP A 442 -8.29 20.23 21.14
CA TRP A 442 -9.68 19.81 21.20
C TRP A 442 -10.24 19.91 22.61
N SER A 443 -11.44 20.47 22.73
CA SER A 443 -12.18 20.44 23.99
C SER A 443 -12.34 18.98 24.46
N PRO A 444 -11.85 18.59 25.66
CA PRO A 444 -11.82 17.19 26.11
C PRO A 444 -13.19 16.51 26.18
N ASN A 445 -14.24 17.33 26.37
CA ASN A 445 -15.65 16.93 26.37
C ASN A 445 -16.41 17.57 25.20
N GLY A 446 -15.74 17.88 24.09
CA GLY A 446 -16.35 18.41 22.87
C GLY A 446 -17.05 17.32 22.05
N LYS A 447 -17.80 17.74 21.02
CA LYS A 447 -18.44 16.81 20.07
C LYS A 447 -17.42 15.92 19.36
N LEU A 448 -16.27 16.51 18.98
CA LEU A 448 -15.20 15.85 18.23
C LEU A 448 -14.58 14.70 19.05
N VAL A 449 -14.11 14.99 20.27
CA VAL A 449 -13.50 13.99 21.15
C VAL A 449 -14.50 12.89 21.53
N ARG A 450 -15.76 13.24 21.84
CA ARG A 450 -16.81 12.25 22.09
C ARG A 450 -17.06 11.36 20.89
N ARG A 451 -17.09 11.91 19.67
CA ARG A 451 -17.27 11.14 18.44
C ARG A 451 -16.13 10.14 18.27
N ALA A 452 -14.88 10.58 18.36
CA ALA A 452 -13.72 9.71 18.22
C ALA A 452 -13.74 8.55 19.22
N ARG A 453 -14.01 8.83 20.50
CA ARG A 453 -14.10 7.81 21.56
C ARG A 453 -15.25 6.83 21.33
N GLY A 454 -16.41 7.32 20.90
CA GLY A 454 -17.56 6.47 20.58
C GLY A 454 -17.27 5.51 19.42
N VAL A 455 -16.62 6.00 18.36
CA VAL A 455 -16.26 5.15 17.22
C VAL A 455 -15.24 4.08 17.62
N LEU A 456 -14.26 4.41 18.47
CA LEU A 456 -13.33 3.41 19.01
C LEU A 456 -14.05 2.33 19.83
N GLU A 457 -15.02 2.71 20.65
CA GLU A 457 -15.82 1.78 21.46
C GLU A 457 -16.68 0.86 20.59
N ASP A 458 -17.36 1.40 19.58
CA ASP A 458 -18.16 0.62 18.64
C ASP A 458 -17.28 -0.35 17.82
N ALA A 459 -16.09 0.09 17.40
CA ALA A 459 -15.14 -0.77 16.70
C ALA A 459 -14.62 -1.90 17.61
N GLN A 460 -14.40 -1.62 18.89
CA GLN A 460 -14.02 -2.64 19.88
C GLN A 460 -15.11 -3.70 20.01
N ILE A 461 -16.38 -3.29 20.15
CA ILE A 461 -17.53 -4.22 20.23
C ILE A 461 -17.61 -5.09 18.98
N LEU A 462 -17.46 -4.48 17.80
CA LEU A 462 -17.46 -5.20 16.53
C LEU A 462 -16.33 -6.23 16.47
N LEU A 463 -15.09 -5.84 16.79
CA LEU A 463 -13.93 -6.74 16.78
C LEU A 463 -14.09 -7.91 17.76
N HIS A 464 -14.63 -7.70 18.96
CA HIS A 464 -14.92 -8.78 19.90
C HIS A 464 -15.98 -9.75 19.36
N LYS A 465 -17.00 -9.24 18.65
CA LYS A 465 -18.00 -10.08 17.98
C LYS A 465 -17.34 -10.94 16.88
N VAL A 466 -16.50 -10.33 16.04
CA VAL A 466 -15.77 -11.03 14.97
C VAL A 466 -14.80 -12.06 15.54
N GLU A 467 -14.06 -11.73 16.60
CA GLU A 467 -13.15 -12.66 17.30
C GLU A 467 -13.88 -13.93 17.74
N ARG A 468 -15.06 -13.79 18.36
CA ARG A 468 -15.83 -14.93 18.89
C ARG A 468 -16.40 -15.84 17.80
N MET A 469 -16.77 -15.30 16.65
CA MET A 469 -17.45 -16.05 15.60
C MET A 469 -16.56 -16.47 14.43
N GLY A 470 -15.38 -15.86 14.29
CA GLY A 470 -14.47 -16.02 13.16
C GLY A 470 -14.77 -15.08 12.00
N LEU A 471 -13.73 -14.63 11.29
CA LEU A 471 -13.85 -13.65 10.21
C LEU A 471 -14.71 -14.14 9.04
N PHE A 472 -14.59 -15.42 8.65
CA PHE A 472 -15.40 -15.98 7.57
C PHE A 472 -16.90 -15.87 7.86
N LYS A 473 -17.32 -16.25 9.08
CA LYS A 473 -18.72 -16.15 9.49
C LYS A 473 -19.17 -14.69 9.64
N ALA A 474 -18.30 -13.82 10.15
CA ALA A 474 -18.60 -12.39 10.23
C ALA A 474 -18.87 -11.76 8.86
N ILE A 475 -18.08 -12.10 7.84
CA ILE A 475 -18.31 -11.64 6.46
C ILE A 475 -19.60 -12.25 5.90
N GLN A 476 -19.86 -13.54 6.13
CA GLN A 476 -21.11 -14.19 5.70
C GLN A 476 -22.35 -13.52 6.30
N GLU A 477 -22.30 -13.12 7.57
CA GLU A 477 -23.40 -12.41 8.23
C GLU A 477 -23.47 -10.91 7.87
N GLY A 478 -22.56 -10.39 7.05
CA GLY A 478 -22.61 -9.01 6.56
C GLY A 478 -22.16 -7.95 7.55
N LEU A 479 -21.26 -8.30 8.49
CA LEU A 479 -20.75 -7.37 9.51
C LEU A 479 -19.87 -6.23 8.95
N PHE A 480 -19.43 -6.37 7.69
CA PHE A 480 -18.56 -5.41 7.01
C PHE A 480 -19.23 -4.88 5.74
N ALA A 481 -19.25 -3.56 5.58
CA ALA A 481 -19.86 -2.82 4.47
C ALA A 481 -21.34 -3.19 4.18
N ASN A 482 -22.03 -3.81 5.15
CA ASN A 482 -23.37 -4.39 5.01
C ASN A 482 -23.50 -5.38 3.82
N MET A 483 -22.43 -6.10 3.49
CA MET A 483 -22.40 -7.06 2.38
C MET A 483 -22.19 -8.48 2.86
N GLN A 484 -23.13 -9.37 2.51
CA GLN A 484 -23.03 -10.80 2.79
C GLN A 484 -22.28 -11.52 1.66
N ARG A 485 -21.38 -12.43 2.03
CA ARG A 485 -20.66 -13.30 1.09
C ARG A 485 -20.61 -14.72 1.63
N GLU A 486 -21.02 -15.68 0.82
CA GLU A 486 -20.99 -17.09 1.23
C GLU A 486 -19.55 -17.61 1.36
N ILE A 487 -19.30 -18.41 2.40
CA ILE A 487 -17.96 -18.95 2.71
C ILE A 487 -17.42 -19.80 1.55
N ASP A 488 -18.29 -20.62 0.97
CA ASP A 488 -18.00 -21.51 -0.16
C ASP A 488 -18.57 -20.97 -1.48
N GLY A 489 -18.93 -19.69 -1.53
CA GLY A 489 -19.38 -18.99 -2.74
C GLY A 489 -18.29 -18.11 -3.35
N GLY A 490 -18.68 -17.26 -4.30
CA GLY A 490 -17.78 -16.34 -4.97
C GLY A 490 -16.82 -17.01 -5.97
N ARG A 491 -16.05 -16.19 -6.67
CA ARG A 491 -15.17 -16.61 -7.76
C ARG A 491 -13.82 -17.14 -7.24
N GLY A 492 -13.24 -18.12 -7.93
CA GLY A 492 -11.86 -18.60 -7.71
C GLY A 492 -11.67 -19.61 -6.58
N LEU A 493 -12.76 -20.12 -5.98
CA LEU A 493 -12.71 -21.22 -5.00
C LEU A 493 -12.20 -22.52 -5.63
N ASP A 494 -12.54 -22.78 -6.89
CA ASP A 494 -12.04 -23.90 -7.70
C ASP A 494 -10.51 -23.89 -7.87
N GLY A 495 -9.89 -22.72 -7.74
CA GLY A 495 -8.44 -22.56 -7.73
C GLY A 495 -7.77 -22.74 -6.36
N MET A 496 -8.51 -23.09 -5.30
CA MET A 496 -7.96 -23.34 -3.96
C MET A 496 -7.63 -24.81 -3.77
N LEU A 497 -6.47 -25.07 -3.15
CA LEU A 497 -5.97 -26.43 -2.93
C LEU A 497 -5.54 -26.61 -1.48
N ARG A 498 -5.87 -27.76 -0.90
CA ARG A 498 -5.27 -28.19 0.36
C ARG A 498 -3.87 -28.73 0.07
N LYS A 499 -2.87 -28.27 0.81
CA LYS A 499 -1.49 -28.73 0.65
C LYS A 499 -1.39 -30.23 0.97
N GLY A 500 -0.82 -30.99 0.04
CA GLY A 500 -0.51 -32.41 0.21
C GLY A 500 0.75 -32.64 1.05
N SER A 501 1.08 -33.90 1.34
CA SER A 501 2.22 -34.27 2.19
C SER A 501 3.58 -33.87 1.62
N HIS A 502 3.69 -33.74 0.30
CA HIS A 502 4.92 -33.31 -0.39
C HIS A 502 4.87 -31.85 -0.84
N TYR A 503 3.85 -31.08 -0.45
CA TYR A 503 3.78 -29.68 -0.79
C TYR A 503 4.98 -28.93 -0.24
N TRP A 504 5.61 -28.15 -1.10
CA TRP A 504 6.72 -27.30 -0.73
C TRP A 504 6.81 -26.08 -1.64
N ASN A 505 7.01 -24.90 -1.03
CA ASN A 505 7.24 -23.65 -1.74
C ASN A 505 8.49 -22.97 -1.12
N PRO A 506 9.67 -23.11 -1.74
CA PRO A 506 10.91 -22.55 -1.23
C PRO A 506 10.93 -21.02 -1.18
N LEU A 507 10.17 -20.36 -2.06
CA LEU A 507 10.08 -18.89 -2.04
C LEU A 507 9.30 -18.42 -0.82
N GLN A 508 8.18 -19.09 -0.50
CA GLN A 508 7.42 -18.79 0.70
C GLN A 508 8.26 -19.05 1.96
N GLU A 509 8.94 -20.19 2.05
CA GLU A 509 9.81 -20.52 3.19
C GLU A 509 10.92 -19.48 3.38
N ALA A 510 11.64 -19.11 2.32
CA ALA A 510 12.69 -18.11 2.40
C ALA A 510 12.16 -16.72 2.84
N LEU A 511 11.01 -16.29 2.33
CA LEU A 511 10.37 -15.02 2.73
C LEU A 511 9.85 -15.05 4.17
N GLU A 512 9.48 -16.24 4.68
CA GLU A 512 9.05 -16.42 6.06
C GLU A 512 10.23 -16.46 7.05
N GLU A 513 11.39 -16.97 6.65
CA GLU A 513 12.60 -17.00 7.48
C GLU A 513 13.18 -15.59 7.74
N GLU A 514 13.02 -14.66 6.80
CA GLU A 514 13.51 -13.28 6.89
C GLU A 514 12.63 -12.35 7.76
N ARG A 515 12.18 -12.82 8.93
CA ARG A 515 11.30 -12.04 9.81
C ARG A 515 12.03 -10.85 10.45
N PRO A 516 11.58 -9.59 10.24
CA PRO A 516 12.16 -8.43 10.92
C PRO A 516 11.89 -8.46 12.44
N GLU A 517 12.88 -8.08 13.27
CA GLU A 517 12.75 -8.03 14.74
C GLU A 517 11.59 -7.13 15.23
N GLU A 518 11.23 -6.09 14.47
CA GLU A 518 10.17 -5.14 14.82
C GLU A 518 8.78 -5.76 14.71
N THR A 519 8.59 -6.68 13.77
CA THR A 519 7.33 -7.41 13.58
C THR A 519 7.08 -8.40 14.71
N GLU A 520 8.14 -9.00 15.28
CA GLU A 520 8.03 -9.86 16.47
C GLU A 520 7.55 -9.10 17.71
N ARG A 521 8.00 -7.86 17.92
CA ARG A 521 7.61 -7.06 19.10
C ARG A 521 6.15 -6.62 19.05
N LEU A 522 5.64 -6.31 17.85
CA LEU A 522 4.28 -5.84 17.64
C LEU A 522 3.29 -7.00 17.46
N GLY A 523 3.72 -8.12 16.86
CA GLY A 523 2.91 -9.33 16.70
C GLY A 523 2.96 -10.29 17.90
N GLY A 524 3.95 -10.15 18.80
CA GLY A 524 4.30 -11.16 19.82
C GLY A 524 4.14 -10.77 21.29
N ARG A 525 3.41 -9.70 21.65
CA ARG A 525 3.07 -9.45 23.07
C ARG A 525 1.96 -10.39 23.58
N GLN A 526 2.14 -11.70 23.44
CA GLN A 526 1.47 -12.72 24.24
C GLN A 526 2.41 -13.92 24.38
N GLU A 527 3.16 -13.94 25.50
CA GLU A 527 3.58 -15.11 26.30
C GLU A 527 4.81 -14.75 27.15
N GLY A 528 4.56 -14.03 28.25
CA GLY A 528 5.54 -13.83 29.32
C GLY A 528 5.46 -14.97 30.34
N GLY A 529 5.77 -16.20 29.92
CA GLY A 529 6.08 -17.30 30.83
C GLY A 529 7.49 -17.11 31.40
N GLU A 530 7.59 -17.09 32.72
CA GLU A 530 8.83 -16.87 33.48
C GLU A 530 10.04 -17.65 32.94
N ARG A 531 11.01 -16.95 32.36
CA ARG A 531 12.41 -17.40 32.34
C ARG A 531 13.25 -16.47 33.18
N ARG A 532 13.53 -16.91 34.41
CA ARG A 532 14.49 -16.30 35.34
C ARG A 532 15.88 -16.27 34.69
N GLY A 533 16.26 -15.12 34.13
CA GLY A 533 17.63 -14.81 33.72
C GLY A 533 18.39 -14.12 34.86
N ARG A 534 19.43 -14.78 35.37
CA ARG A 534 20.34 -14.32 36.42
C ARG A 534 21.03 -12.99 36.02
N ILE A 535 20.98 -12.01 36.92
CA ILE A 535 21.78 -10.78 36.85
C ILE A 535 23.22 -11.07 37.31
N PRO A 536 24.28 -10.78 36.52
CA PRO A 536 25.65 -10.79 37.03
C PRO A 536 25.92 -9.51 37.83
N GLY A 537 26.51 -9.68 39.00
CA GLY A 537 26.61 -8.67 40.05
C GLY A 537 27.48 -7.46 39.72
N ARG A 538 27.00 -6.27 40.10
CA ARG A 538 27.81 -5.07 40.25
C ARG A 538 28.56 -5.11 41.59
N ARG A 539 29.89 -5.22 41.53
CA ARG A 539 30.78 -5.00 42.68
C ARG A 539 30.75 -3.51 43.06
N ARG A 540 30.53 -3.25 44.36
CA ARG A 540 30.72 -1.96 45.01
C ARG A 540 32.22 -1.68 45.20
N GLY A 541 32.62 -0.43 44.98
CA GLY A 541 33.91 0.16 45.41
C GLY A 541 33.67 1.62 45.85
N PRO A 542 34.46 2.18 46.80
CA PRO A 542 33.98 3.14 47.79
C PRO A 542 34.25 4.62 47.46
N PRO A 543 33.73 5.60 48.26
CA PRO A 543 33.72 7.02 47.92
C PRO A 543 34.80 7.84 48.65
N HIS A 544 35.46 8.77 47.96
CA HIS A 544 36.21 9.92 48.49
C HIS A 544 36.52 10.85 47.29
N ARG A 545 36.67 12.18 47.37
CA ARG A 545 36.48 13.27 48.34
C ARG A 545 36.41 14.56 47.50
N ARG A 546 35.89 15.64 48.09
CA ARG A 546 35.80 17.01 47.53
C ARG A 546 37.18 17.66 47.30
N GLU A 547 37.25 18.54 46.28
CA GLU A 547 38.01 19.80 46.12
C GLU A 547 37.95 20.11 44.60
N GLY A 548 37.59 21.28 44.05
CA GLY A 548 37.85 22.66 44.43
C GLY A 548 38.80 23.27 43.38
N HIS A 549 38.28 23.95 42.34
CA HIS A 549 38.85 25.16 41.69
C HIS A 549 38.31 25.45 40.27
N HIS A 550 37.73 26.65 40.12
CA HIS A 550 37.73 27.50 38.91
C HIS A 550 39.09 28.25 38.85
N PRO A 551 39.50 29.00 37.77
CA PRO A 551 38.70 29.72 36.76
C PRO A 551 39.21 29.51 35.30
N GLU A 552 38.59 30.01 34.23
CA GLU A 552 38.96 31.30 33.64
C GLU A 552 37.91 31.82 32.63
N ARG A 553 37.59 33.10 32.77
CA ARG A 553 37.01 33.97 31.72
C ARG A 553 38.13 34.89 31.23
N ARG A 554 38.26 35.10 29.91
CA ARG A 554 38.67 36.41 29.37
C ARG A 554 37.88 36.76 28.10
N ARG A 555 37.30 37.97 28.15
CA ARG A 555 36.58 38.68 27.09
C ARG A 555 37.55 39.64 26.39
N ARG A 556 37.42 39.75 25.04
CA ARG A 556 37.38 40.98 24.19
C ARG A 556 38.67 41.87 24.15
N PRO A 557 38.92 42.71 23.09
CA PRO A 557 37.95 43.68 22.54
C PRO A 557 37.98 44.01 21.02
N ARG A 558 36.94 44.80 20.68
CA ARG A 558 36.64 45.49 19.41
C ARG A 558 37.55 46.70 19.19
N GLY A 559 37.73 47.10 17.92
CA GLY A 559 38.21 48.44 17.49
C GLY A 559 38.21 48.61 15.95
N PRO A 560 38.14 49.83 15.37
CA PRO A 560 37.06 50.16 14.42
C PRO A 560 37.46 50.87 13.08
N SER A 561 36.42 51.07 12.22
CA SER A 561 36.20 52.24 11.29
C SER A 561 36.96 52.22 9.93
N ARG A 562 36.54 52.83 8.80
CA ARG A 562 35.39 53.66 8.36
C ARG A 562 35.56 53.99 6.85
N ARG A 563 34.45 54.43 6.20
CA ARG A 563 34.31 55.28 4.96
C ARG A 563 34.57 54.61 3.59
N GLY A 564 33.84 54.89 2.49
CA GLY A 564 32.69 55.79 2.23
C GLY A 564 32.58 56.15 0.73
N GLY A 565 31.35 56.50 0.27
CA GLY A 565 31.03 57.20 -1.00
C GLY A 565 30.95 56.32 -2.26
N ARG A 566 30.11 56.55 -3.29
CA ARG A 566 29.24 57.66 -3.72
C ARG A 566 28.33 57.15 -4.88
N GLU A 567 27.06 57.55 -4.90
CA GLU A 567 26.21 57.74 -6.11
C GLU A 567 26.65 59.03 -6.88
N PRO A 568 26.18 59.42 -8.11
CA PRO A 568 24.79 59.31 -8.61
C PRO A 568 24.53 59.24 -10.16
N ARG A 569 23.24 58.98 -10.51
CA ARG A 569 22.36 59.53 -11.61
C ARG A 569 22.82 59.66 -13.08
N ARG A 570 21.94 59.27 -14.02
CA ARG A 570 21.19 60.13 -15.01
C ARG A 570 20.38 59.31 -16.04
N GLU A 571 19.08 59.60 -16.20
CA GLU A 571 18.37 60.18 -17.40
C GLU A 571 17.97 59.12 -18.46
N SER A 572 16.70 58.79 -18.74
CA SER A 572 15.51 59.52 -19.25
C SER A 572 15.58 59.94 -20.72
N HIS A 573 14.86 59.23 -21.60
CA HIS A 573 14.22 59.62 -22.88
C HIS A 573 13.03 58.62 -23.06
N GLY A 574 11.79 58.94 -23.43
CA GLY A 574 11.18 60.17 -23.94
C GLY A 574 10.64 59.97 -25.37
N GLY A 575 9.31 59.85 -25.53
CA GLY A 575 8.54 59.94 -26.80
C GLY A 575 8.06 58.58 -27.34
N GLY A 576 6.80 58.31 -27.68
CA GLY A 576 5.66 59.17 -28.05
C GLY A 576 5.18 58.77 -29.45
N GLY A 577 3.91 58.37 -29.64
CA GLY A 577 3.36 58.12 -30.99
C GLY A 577 2.10 57.26 -31.07
N ASP A 578 0.97 57.96 -31.03
CA ASP A 578 -0.44 57.64 -31.33
C ASP A 578 -0.84 56.61 -32.43
N SER A 579 -1.97 55.95 -32.14
CA SER A 579 -3.22 55.82 -32.93
C SER A 579 -3.43 54.80 -34.07
N HIS A 580 -4.67 54.30 -34.05
CA HIS A 580 -5.56 53.76 -35.10
C HIS A 580 -5.55 52.28 -35.47
N GLY A 581 -6.77 51.69 -35.44
CA GLY A 581 -7.17 50.59 -36.32
C GLY A 581 -8.18 49.62 -35.73
N GLU A 582 -9.47 49.96 -35.77
CA GLU A 582 -10.59 48.99 -35.72
C GLU A 582 -10.52 48.03 -36.93
N GLY A 583 -11.06 46.82 -36.80
CA GLY A 583 -11.52 46.05 -37.97
C GLY A 583 -11.60 44.53 -37.82
N SER A 584 -12.82 44.07 -37.55
CA SER A 584 -13.42 42.73 -37.80
C SER A 584 -13.12 41.57 -36.86
#